data_AF-A0A2V1IP37-F1
#
_entry.id   AF-A0A2V1IP37-F1
#
_cell.length_a   1.000
_cell.length_b   1.000
_cell.length_c   1.000
_cell.angle_alpha   90.00
_cell.angle_beta   90.00
_cell.angle_gamma   90.00
#
_symmetry.space_group_name_H-M   'P 1'
#
loop_
_entity.id
_entity.type
_entity.pdbx_description
1 polymer ?
#
loop_
_entity_poly.entity_id
_entity_poly.type
_entity_poly.pdbx_seq_one_letter_code
_entity_poly.pdbx_strand_id
1 'polypeptide(L)'
;MIGSITKGSGFSGCVEYALALKEKNKEARLLHSEGLLTDTPKDIVDGFECQRHLNSRVQHWCGHISLSYSPEDSARLSDAAMVELALEYMEKMGIKNTQFIIVRHLDKEHPHCHIVYNRVDNNGKCVSDSFEYYRSNAICKELKKKYGLTFGENKDKVKVDRLKGRAKTRQEIYLAVQAAKKSAKDWITFQRELAQKGVTVRKKFRRGTTEVDGLSFIKDGQKFKASQVDRDGRCSYDNICKALDRNKNRQSQPASPAPKPMRQQSKQEPSAISKVLEAGADLTEGIGTAIGGIFQVGPAYDPEEEAFINEMKRRQKRKRGRSL
;
A
#
# COMPACT_ATOMS: atom_id res chain seq x y z
N MET A 1 9.31 1.88 0.07
CA MET A 1 8.87 2.48 -1.21
C MET A 1 7.52 1.97 -1.74
N ILE A 2 6.55 2.87 -1.93
CA ILE A 2 5.27 2.67 -2.63
C ILE A 2 5.10 3.86 -3.57
N GLY A 3 4.74 3.61 -4.83
CA GLY A 3 4.49 4.65 -5.83
C GLY A 3 2.99 4.84 -6.07
N SER A 4 2.52 6.09 -5.98
CA SER A 4 1.18 6.49 -6.40
C SER A 4 1.29 7.41 -7.61
N ILE A 5 0.57 7.11 -8.68
CA ILE A 5 0.60 7.88 -9.93
C ILE A 5 -0.75 8.55 -10.13
N THR A 6 -0.71 9.84 -10.45
CA THR A 6 -1.87 10.65 -10.84
C THR A 6 -1.52 11.40 -12.12
N LYS A 7 -2.51 11.66 -12.96
CA LYS A 7 -2.36 12.45 -14.19
C LYS A 7 -3.41 13.55 -14.19
N GLY A 8 -3.07 14.69 -14.79
CA GLY A 8 -3.94 15.85 -14.86
C GLY A 8 -3.59 16.73 -16.04
N SER A 9 -4.23 17.90 -16.06
CA SER A 9 -4.19 18.84 -17.20
C SER A 9 -3.84 20.26 -16.73
N GLY A 10 -3.06 20.38 -15.66
CA GLY A 10 -2.63 21.70 -15.16
C GLY A 10 -1.37 21.58 -14.31
N PHE A 11 -0.31 22.27 -14.73
CA PHE A 11 0.96 22.27 -13.99
C PHE A 11 0.93 23.20 -12.78
N SER A 12 0.24 24.35 -12.85
CA SER A 12 0.18 25.31 -11.75
C SER A 12 -0.23 24.66 -10.42
N GLY A 13 -1.41 24.04 -10.35
CA GLY A 13 -1.86 23.38 -9.13
C GLY A 13 -0.98 22.19 -8.71
N CYS A 14 -0.36 21.49 -9.66
CA CYS A 14 0.52 20.35 -9.35
C CYS A 14 1.86 20.79 -8.76
N VAL A 15 2.48 21.82 -9.33
CA VAL A 15 3.74 22.42 -8.87
C VAL A 15 3.53 23.11 -7.53
N GLU A 16 2.46 23.90 -7.36
CA GLU A 16 2.12 24.52 -6.08
C GLU A 16 1.94 23.49 -4.97
N TYR A 17 1.27 22.37 -5.28
CA TYR A 17 1.11 21.25 -4.35
C TYR A 17 2.46 20.59 -4.01
N ALA A 18 3.27 20.28 -5.04
CA ALA A 18 4.56 19.63 -4.83
C ALA A 18 5.50 20.52 -3.99
N LEU A 19 5.52 21.82 -4.23
CA LEU A 19 6.32 22.81 -3.49
C LEU A 19 5.66 23.31 -2.20
N ALA A 20 4.51 22.75 -1.81
CA ALA A 20 3.78 23.10 -0.58
C ALA A 20 3.44 24.60 -0.42
N LEU A 21 3.28 25.35 -1.51
CA LEU A 21 3.18 26.82 -1.48
C LEU A 21 1.93 27.36 -0.78
N LYS A 22 0.87 26.55 -0.68
CA LYS A 22 -0.43 26.94 -0.12
C LYS A 22 -0.67 26.42 1.29
N GLU A 23 0.24 25.61 1.83
CA GLU A 23 0.02 24.88 3.08
C GLU A 23 1.00 25.36 4.15
N LYS A 24 0.53 26.21 5.09
CA LYS A 24 1.37 26.86 6.11
C LYS A 24 2.17 25.90 6.99
N ASN A 25 1.70 24.66 7.16
CA ASN A 25 2.33 23.66 8.02
C ASN A 25 3.12 22.60 7.22
N LYS A 26 3.27 22.80 5.92
CA LYS A 26 4.06 21.90 5.08
C LYS A 26 5.32 22.58 4.62
N GLU A 27 6.42 21.87 4.80
CA GLU A 27 7.71 22.28 4.28
C GLU A 27 8.10 21.35 3.13
N ALA A 28 8.53 21.94 2.03
CA ALA A 28 8.98 21.23 0.84
C ALA A 28 10.35 21.72 0.40
N ARG A 29 11.15 20.80 -0.15
CA ARG A 29 12.48 21.08 -0.70
C ARG A 29 12.58 20.53 -2.11
N LEU A 30 12.87 21.39 -3.07
CA LEU A 30 13.21 20.97 -4.43
C LEU A 30 14.58 20.27 -4.39
N LEU A 31 14.60 18.99 -4.73
CA LEU A 31 15.83 18.17 -4.69
C LEU A 31 16.54 18.15 -6.04
N HIS A 32 15.78 18.15 -7.14
CA HIS A 32 16.33 18.03 -8.49
C HIS A 32 15.33 18.55 -9.52
N SER A 33 15.84 19.05 -10.64
CA SER A 33 15.06 19.47 -11.81
C SER A 33 15.83 19.13 -13.08
N GLU A 34 15.11 18.85 -14.15
CA GLU A 34 15.66 18.60 -15.48
C GLU A 34 14.87 19.42 -16.51
N GLY A 35 15.60 20.17 -17.35
CA GLY A 35 15.03 20.95 -18.45
C GLY A 35 14.16 22.15 -18.03
N LEU A 36 14.25 22.62 -16.79
CA LEU A 36 13.42 23.70 -16.23
C LEU A 36 14.27 24.76 -15.53
N LEU A 37 13.85 26.01 -15.67
CA LEU A 37 14.26 27.10 -14.78
C LEU A 37 13.53 26.95 -13.44
N THR A 38 14.22 27.24 -12.35
CA THR A 38 13.72 26.97 -10.99
C THR A 38 13.85 28.17 -10.05
N ASP A 39 14.08 29.36 -10.59
CA ASP A 39 14.21 30.61 -9.82
C ASP A 39 12.91 30.93 -9.07
N THR A 40 11.76 30.74 -9.74
CA THR A 40 10.44 30.86 -9.12
C THR A 40 9.53 29.68 -9.48
N PRO A 41 8.48 29.40 -8.68
CA PRO A 41 7.46 28.43 -9.05
C PRO A 41 6.77 28.75 -10.39
N LYS A 42 6.70 30.03 -10.76
CA LYS A 42 6.14 30.46 -12.04
C LYS A 42 7.02 30.01 -13.20
N ASP A 43 8.34 30.13 -13.09
CA ASP A 43 9.27 29.71 -14.14
C ASP A 43 9.20 28.19 -14.40
N ILE A 44 9.02 27.41 -13.33
CA ILE A 44 8.79 25.96 -13.43
C ILE A 44 7.50 25.68 -14.21
N VAL A 45 6.40 26.35 -13.85
CA VAL A 45 5.09 26.15 -14.50
C VAL A 45 5.14 26.58 -15.96
N ASP A 46 5.74 27.73 -16.26
CA ASP A 46 5.87 28.24 -17.61
C ASP A 46 6.73 27.32 -18.47
N GLY A 47 7.85 26.81 -17.93
CA GLY A 47 8.70 25.85 -18.62
C GLY A 47 7.96 24.57 -19.01
N PHE A 48 7.17 24.01 -18.07
CA PHE A 48 6.32 22.86 -18.34
C PHE A 48 5.23 23.15 -19.38
N GLU A 49 4.56 24.31 -19.28
CA GLU A 49 3.54 24.72 -20.25
C GLU A 49 4.15 24.94 -21.64
N CYS A 50 5.36 25.51 -21.77
CA CYS A 50 6.03 25.64 -23.06
C CYS A 50 6.22 24.28 -23.73
N GLN A 51 6.76 23.28 -23.02
CA GLN A 51 7.01 21.97 -23.61
C GLN A 51 5.71 21.21 -23.94
N ARG A 52 4.66 21.31 -23.11
CA ARG A 52 3.42 20.54 -23.38
C ARG A 52 2.73 20.94 -24.68
N HIS A 53 2.95 22.17 -25.17
CA HIS A 53 2.38 22.64 -26.43
C HIS A 53 3.00 21.99 -27.68
N LEU A 54 4.11 21.26 -27.55
CA LEU A 54 4.66 20.43 -28.64
C LEU A 54 3.66 19.36 -29.12
N ASN A 55 2.66 19.01 -28.29
CA ASN A 55 1.58 18.12 -28.70
C ASN A 55 0.26 18.41 -27.99
N SER A 56 -0.56 19.27 -28.61
CA SER A 56 -1.88 19.66 -28.12
C SER A 56 -2.93 18.54 -28.04
N ARG A 57 -2.65 17.35 -28.58
CA ARG A 57 -3.59 16.21 -28.56
C ARG A 57 -3.58 15.46 -27.23
N VAL A 58 -2.51 15.58 -26.45
CA VAL A 58 -2.40 14.93 -25.14
C VAL A 58 -3.35 15.63 -24.18
N GLN A 59 -4.36 14.91 -23.66
CA GLN A 59 -5.39 15.49 -22.78
C GLN A 59 -4.93 15.61 -21.32
N HIS A 60 -4.09 14.67 -20.86
CA HIS A 60 -3.52 14.67 -19.51
C HIS A 60 -2.01 14.77 -19.63
N TRP A 61 -1.51 15.99 -19.75
CA TRP A 61 -0.10 16.30 -19.98
C TRP A 61 0.73 16.40 -18.69
N CYS A 62 0.09 16.66 -17.54
CA CYS A 62 0.77 16.77 -16.26
C CYS A 62 0.79 15.39 -15.57
N GLY A 63 1.98 14.81 -15.42
CA GLY A 63 2.19 13.58 -14.65
C GLY A 63 2.65 13.89 -13.24
N HIS A 64 2.07 13.22 -12.24
CA HIS A 64 2.47 13.33 -10.84
C HIS A 64 2.69 11.95 -10.25
N ILE A 65 3.80 11.77 -9.54
CA ILE A 65 4.12 10.53 -8.82
C ILE A 65 4.52 10.88 -7.40
N SER A 66 3.95 10.20 -6.41
CA SER A 66 4.45 10.23 -5.05
C SER A 66 5.15 8.91 -4.74
N LEU A 67 6.42 8.97 -4.32
CA LEU A 67 7.18 7.84 -3.81
C LEU A 67 7.26 7.95 -2.29
N SER A 68 6.59 7.04 -1.58
CA SER A 68 6.58 7.00 -0.11
C SER A 68 7.41 5.85 0.44
N TYR A 69 8.16 6.09 1.51
CA TYR A 69 9.07 5.11 2.11
C TYR A 69 8.64 4.71 3.53
N SER A 70 9.23 3.63 4.05
CA SER A 70 8.96 3.22 5.44
C SER A 70 9.63 4.20 6.40
N PRO A 71 9.04 4.50 7.58
CA PRO A 71 9.76 5.16 8.67
C PRO A 71 11.10 4.51 9.00
N GLU A 72 11.15 3.17 8.93
CA GLU A 72 12.36 2.39 9.21
C GLU A 72 13.51 2.70 8.25
N ASP A 73 13.18 3.16 7.03
CA ASP A 73 14.18 3.52 6.02
C ASP A 73 14.69 4.97 6.19
N SER A 74 14.13 5.78 7.11
CA SER A 74 14.36 7.24 7.18
C SER A 74 15.83 7.63 7.31
N ALA A 75 16.60 6.91 8.12
CA ALA A 75 18.03 7.17 8.32
C ALA A 75 18.87 6.98 7.04
N ARG A 76 18.35 6.23 6.06
CA ARG A 76 19.02 5.92 4.79
C ARG A 76 18.55 6.80 3.64
N LEU A 77 17.52 7.61 3.86
CA LEU A 77 16.87 8.45 2.84
C LEU A 77 17.36 9.90 2.94
N SER A 78 18.65 10.08 2.64
CA SER A 78 19.21 11.40 2.35
C SER A 78 18.59 11.96 1.07
N ASP A 79 18.69 13.28 0.87
CA ASP A 79 18.17 13.94 -0.33
C ASP A 79 18.78 13.34 -1.60
N ALA A 80 20.09 13.08 -1.61
CA ALA A 80 20.78 12.41 -2.72
C ALA A 80 20.25 11.00 -2.98
N ALA A 81 20.04 10.19 -1.93
CA ALA A 81 19.48 8.85 -2.07
C ALA A 81 18.04 8.86 -2.61
N MET A 82 17.23 9.85 -2.20
CA MET A 82 15.87 10.01 -2.72
C MET A 82 15.87 10.40 -4.20
N VAL A 83 16.80 11.26 -4.64
CA VAL A 83 16.98 11.60 -6.05
C VAL A 83 17.41 10.38 -6.85
N GLU A 84 18.41 9.63 -6.39
CA GLU A 84 18.88 8.40 -7.07
C GLU A 84 17.75 7.39 -7.26
N LEU A 85 16.99 7.11 -6.19
CA LEU A 85 15.84 6.20 -6.23
C LEU A 85 14.74 6.69 -7.18
N ALA A 86 14.45 7.99 -7.17
CA ALA A 86 13.44 8.59 -8.04
C ALA A 86 13.85 8.56 -9.52
N LEU A 87 15.10 8.88 -9.84
CA LEU A 87 15.64 8.82 -11.20
C LEU A 87 15.63 7.38 -11.74
N GLU A 88 16.10 6.39 -10.97
CA GLU A 88 16.05 5.00 -11.40
C GLU A 88 14.61 4.49 -11.57
N TYR A 89 13.70 4.92 -10.69
CA TYR A 89 12.27 4.63 -10.82
C TYR A 89 11.70 5.21 -12.14
N MET A 90 11.99 6.48 -12.46
CA MET A 90 11.54 7.13 -13.70
C MET A 90 12.10 6.45 -14.94
N GLU A 91 13.40 6.12 -14.93
CA GLU A 91 14.09 5.41 -16.00
C GLU A 91 13.41 4.08 -16.31
N LYS A 92 13.10 3.28 -15.27
CA LYS A 92 12.37 2.00 -15.41
C LYS A 92 10.91 2.17 -15.80
N MET A 93 10.27 3.27 -15.41
CA MET A 93 8.91 3.63 -15.83
C MET A 93 8.86 4.09 -17.30
N GLY A 94 10.01 4.36 -17.92
CA GLY A 94 10.09 4.93 -19.27
C GLY A 94 9.73 6.41 -19.32
N ILE A 95 9.83 7.11 -18.18
CA ILE A 95 9.70 8.56 -18.10
C ILE A 95 11.08 9.13 -18.35
N LYS A 96 11.38 9.40 -19.62
CA LYS A 96 12.69 9.84 -20.10
C LYS A 96 12.50 10.97 -21.10
N ASN A 97 13.58 11.69 -21.40
CA ASN A 97 13.58 12.73 -22.43
C ASN A 97 12.45 13.76 -22.24
N THR A 98 12.19 14.16 -20.99
CA THR A 98 11.10 15.08 -20.66
C THR A 98 11.48 15.92 -19.46
N GLN A 99 10.87 17.09 -19.31
CA GLN A 99 11.05 17.91 -18.12
C GLN A 99 10.45 17.25 -16.88
N PHE A 100 11.12 17.44 -15.74
CA PHE A 100 10.57 17.05 -14.44
C PHE A 100 11.21 17.82 -13.29
N ILE A 101 10.55 17.77 -12.13
CA ILE A 101 11.09 18.16 -10.83
C ILE A 101 10.89 17.02 -9.82
N ILE A 102 11.80 16.90 -8.86
CA ILE A 102 11.73 16.01 -7.71
C ILE A 102 11.71 16.88 -6.46
N VAL A 103 10.66 16.77 -5.65
CA VAL A 103 10.44 17.59 -4.45
C VAL A 103 10.22 16.70 -3.25
N ARG A 104 10.95 16.92 -2.16
CA ARG A 104 10.74 16.23 -0.89
C ARG A 104 9.79 17.04 -0.02
N HIS A 105 8.87 16.36 0.64
CA HIS A 105 8.03 16.92 1.70
C HIS A 105 8.63 16.52 3.05
N LEU A 106 8.72 17.47 3.99
CA LEU A 106 9.33 17.31 5.32
C LEU A 106 8.29 17.24 6.45
N ASP A 107 7.01 17.35 6.13
CA ASP A 107 5.87 17.47 7.04
C ASP A 107 5.34 16.14 7.59
N LYS A 108 5.72 14.99 7.00
CA LYS A 108 5.14 13.68 7.36
C LYS A 108 6.08 12.79 8.15
N GLU A 109 5.47 11.99 9.03
CA GLU A 109 6.05 10.84 9.73
C GLU A 109 6.70 9.80 8.79
N HIS A 110 6.36 9.82 7.50
CA HIS A 110 6.92 8.94 6.49
C HIS A 110 7.71 9.76 5.47
N PRO A 111 9.01 9.45 5.24
CA PRO A 111 9.77 10.07 4.17
C PRO A 111 9.09 9.84 2.83
N HIS A 112 8.92 10.90 2.05
CA HIS A 112 8.36 10.80 0.71
C HIS A 112 8.81 11.95 -0.18
N CYS A 113 8.81 11.69 -1.48
CA CYS A 113 9.04 12.70 -2.49
C CYS A 113 7.95 12.68 -3.57
N HIS A 114 7.81 13.80 -4.25
CA HIS A 114 6.90 14.05 -5.35
C HIS A 114 7.70 14.30 -6.62
N ILE A 115 7.29 13.66 -7.70
CA ILE A 115 7.82 13.86 -9.04
C ILE A 115 6.69 14.50 -9.84
N VAL A 116 6.95 15.67 -10.39
CA VAL A 116 6.08 16.31 -11.39
C VAL A 116 6.83 16.24 -12.71
N TYR A 117 6.20 15.71 -13.76
CA TYR A 117 6.85 15.53 -15.05
C TYR A 117 5.89 15.84 -16.20
N ASN A 118 6.47 16.24 -17.34
CA ASN A 118 5.69 16.43 -18.55
C ASN A 118 5.46 15.09 -19.26
N ARG A 119 4.21 14.79 -19.57
CA ARG A 119 3.86 13.62 -20.39
C ARG A 119 4.07 13.87 -21.88
N VAL A 120 4.30 15.09 -22.31
CA VAL A 120 4.82 15.39 -23.65
C VAL A 120 6.33 15.47 -23.52
N ASP A 121 7.05 14.62 -24.24
CA ASP A 121 8.52 14.56 -24.23
C ASP A 121 9.14 15.65 -25.11
N ASN A 122 10.48 15.77 -25.14
CA ASN A 122 11.18 16.82 -25.89
C ASN A 122 10.99 16.69 -27.42
N ASN A 123 10.47 15.55 -27.91
CA ASN A 123 10.14 15.32 -29.31
C ASN A 123 8.63 15.48 -29.59
N GLY A 124 7.83 15.94 -28.63
CA GLY A 124 6.38 16.05 -28.74
C GLY A 124 5.64 14.70 -28.61
N LYS A 125 6.31 13.62 -28.23
CA LYS A 125 5.69 12.30 -28.05
C LYS A 125 5.08 12.17 -26.65
N CYS A 126 3.94 11.50 -26.56
CA CYS A 126 3.32 11.21 -25.28
C CYS A 126 4.03 10.07 -24.55
N VAL A 127 4.40 10.28 -23.28
CA VAL A 127 4.88 9.25 -22.35
C VAL A 127 3.77 8.24 -22.10
N SER A 128 4.06 6.98 -22.42
CA SER A 128 3.10 5.88 -22.32
C SER A 128 2.68 5.61 -20.88
N ASP A 129 1.38 5.62 -20.64
CA ASP A 129 0.73 5.23 -19.39
C ASP A 129 0.24 3.78 -19.40
N SER A 130 0.56 3.01 -20.45
CA SER A 130 0.12 1.63 -20.56
C SER A 130 0.59 0.82 -19.35
N PHE A 131 -0.37 0.25 -18.62
CA PHE A 131 -0.12 -0.59 -17.45
C PHE A 131 0.76 0.08 -16.37
N GLU A 132 0.75 1.41 -16.28
CA GLU A 132 1.66 2.17 -15.40
C GLU A 132 1.55 1.77 -13.93
N TYR A 133 0.35 1.46 -13.45
CA TYR A 133 0.13 0.96 -12.09
C TYR A 133 0.86 -0.35 -11.83
N TYR A 134 0.81 -1.29 -12.77
CA TYR A 134 1.50 -2.59 -12.65
C TYR A 134 3.00 -2.45 -12.73
N ARG A 135 3.48 -1.67 -13.70
CA ARG A 135 4.90 -1.38 -13.88
C ARG A 135 5.46 -0.72 -12.62
N SER A 136 4.79 0.31 -12.12
CA SER A 136 5.15 1.03 -10.89
C SER A 136 5.28 0.09 -9.70
N ASN A 137 4.30 -0.79 -9.46
CA ASN A 137 4.35 -1.73 -8.34
C ASN A 137 5.49 -2.74 -8.48
N ALA A 138 5.73 -3.26 -9.68
CA ALA A 138 6.82 -4.18 -9.95
C ALA A 138 8.19 -3.51 -9.72
N ILE A 139 8.36 -2.29 -10.24
CA ILE A 139 9.57 -1.48 -10.09
C ILE A 139 9.79 -1.11 -8.62
N CYS A 140 8.74 -0.72 -7.89
CA CYS A 140 8.84 -0.44 -6.46
C CYS A 140 9.35 -1.67 -5.70
N LYS A 141 8.83 -2.86 -6.02
CA LYS A 141 9.27 -4.12 -5.40
C LYS A 141 10.73 -4.44 -5.74
N GLU A 142 11.12 -4.23 -6.99
CA GLU A 142 12.49 -4.43 -7.46
C GLU A 142 13.47 -3.50 -6.73
N LEU A 143 13.17 -2.20 -6.69
CA LEU A 143 14.01 -1.18 -6.05
C LEU A 143 14.09 -1.40 -4.53
N LYS A 144 12.98 -1.81 -3.88
CA LYS A 144 13.04 -2.25 -2.48
C LYS A 144 14.05 -3.37 -2.28
N LYS A 145 14.06 -4.38 -3.16
CA LYS A 145 15.00 -5.50 -3.08
C LYS A 145 16.44 -5.04 -3.32
N LYS A 146 16.66 -4.25 -4.39
CA LYS A 146 17.99 -3.77 -4.80
C LYS A 146 18.66 -2.93 -3.71
N TYR A 147 17.91 -1.99 -3.14
CA TYR A 147 18.42 -1.08 -2.11
C TYR A 147 18.15 -1.58 -0.69
N GLY A 148 17.67 -2.81 -0.51
CA GLY A 148 17.36 -3.38 0.81
C GLY A 148 16.41 -2.51 1.64
N LEU A 149 15.41 -1.89 1.02
CA LEU A 149 14.39 -1.08 1.71
C LEU A 149 13.33 -1.96 2.36
N THR A 150 12.74 -1.48 3.45
CA THR A 150 11.70 -2.21 4.20
C THR A 150 10.53 -2.63 3.29
N PHE A 151 10.22 -3.93 3.32
CA PHE A 151 8.97 -4.46 2.77
C PHE A 151 7.83 -4.19 3.76
N GLY A 152 6.63 -3.89 3.26
CA GLY A 152 5.50 -3.71 4.18
C GLY A 152 5.09 -5.08 4.71
N GLU A 153 5.54 -5.43 5.92
CA GLU A 153 5.46 -6.83 6.38
C GLU A 153 4.12 -7.23 6.99
N ASN A 154 3.22 -6.29 7.28
CA ASN A 154 1.99 -6.63 7.98
C ASN A 154 0.73 -6.02 7.36
N LYS A 155 0.05 -6.82 6.54
CA LYS A 155 -1.39 -6.62 6.26
C LYS A 155 -2.22 -6.51 7.54
N ASP A 156 -1.75 -7.09 8.63
CA ASP A 156 -2.42 -7.05 9.92
C ASP A 156 -2.35 -5.67 10.61
N LYS A 157 -1.41 -4.79 10.21
CA LYS A 157 -1.19 -3.44 10.82
C LYS A 157 -1.68 -2.28 9.94
N VAL A 158 -2.51 -2.55 8.93
CA VAL A 158 -3.06 -1.48 8.08
C VAL A 158 -4.07 -0.65 8.88
N LYS A 159 -3.87 0.68 8.94
CA LYS A 159 -4.82 1.63 9.54
C LYS A 159 -6.10 1.68 8.71
N VAL A 160 -7.12 0.92 9.11
CA VAL A 160 -8.38 0.72 8.35
C VAL A 160 -9.10 2.05 8.11
N ASP A 161 -9.04 2.99 9.05
CA ASP A 161 -9.72 4.29 8.96
C ASP A 161 -9.20 5.17 7.83
N ARG A 162 -7.96 4.94 7.39
CA ARG A 162 -7.37 5.66 6.24
C ARG A 162 -7.81 5.08 4.89
N LEU A 163 -8.37 3.87 4.87
CA LEU A 163 -8.87 3.24 3.64
C LEU A 163 -10.28 3.73 3.32
N LYS A 164 -10.62 3.79 2.02
CA LYS A 164 -11.95 4.17 1.54
C LYS A 164 -12.52 3.11 0.60
N GLY A 165 -13.86 3.05 0.55
CA GLY A 165 -14.61 2.19 -0.37
C GLY A 165 -14.18 0.73 -0.34
N ARG A 166 -13.99 0.14 -1.54
CA ARG A 166 -13.67 -1.29 -1.73
C ARG A 166 -12.41 -1.75 -1.02
N ALA A 167 -11.40 -0.90 -0.88
CA ALA A 167 -10.17 -1.24 -0.17
C ALA A 167 -10.40 -1.38 1.35
N LYS A 168 -11.23 -0.52 1.94
CA LYS A 168 -11.61 -0.58 3.35
C LYS A 168 -12.37 -1.88 3.64
N THR A 169 -13.42 -2.16 2.89
CA THR A 169 -14.23 -3.37 3.02
C THR A 169 -13.38 -4.64 2.89
N ARG A 170 -12.45 -4.68 1.93
CA ARG A 170 -11.51 -5.80 1.75
C ARG A 170 -10.63 -6.02 2.98
N GLN A 171 -10.11 -4.95 3.57
CA GLN A 171 -9.25 -5.02 4.74
C GLN A 171 -10.04 -5.43 5.99
N GLU A 172 -11.26 -4.93 6.17
CA GLU A 172 -12.16 -5.34 7.26
C GLU A 172 -12.49 -6.83 7.19
N ILE A 173 -12.80 -7.34 6.00
CA ILE A 173 -12.99 -8.78 5.76
C ILE A 173 -11.73 -9.56 6.17
N TYR A 174 -10.56 -9.11 5.72
CA TYR A 174 -9.29 -9.75 6.06
C TYR A 174 -9.10 -9.84 7.58
N LEU A 175 -9.25 -8.73 8.31
CA LEU A 175 -9.11 -8.70 9.77
C LEU A 175 -10.17 -9.56 10.47
N ALA A 176 -11.42 -9.55 9.98
CA ALA A 176 -12.49 -10.39 10.51
C ALA A 176 -12.16 -11.88 10.38
N VAL A 177 -11.67 -12.31 9.22
CA VAL A 177 -11.26 -13.70 8.96
C VAL A 177 -10.07 -14.09 9.84
N GLN A 178 -9.06 -13.24 9.96
CA GLN A 178 -7.89 -13.52 10.78
C GLN A 178 -8.23 -13.60 12.27
N ALA A 179 -9.15 -12.76 12.76
CA ALA A 179 -9.66 -12.84 14.12
C ALA A 179 -10.45 -14.14 14.34
N ALA A 180 -11.42 -14.44 13.47
CA ALA A 180 -12.27 -15.62 13.62
C ALA A 180 -11.48 -16.93 13.52
N LYS A 181 -10.43 -16.94 12.70
CA LYS A 181 -9.51 -18.08 12.57
C LYS A 181 -8.74 -18.39 13.87
N LYS A 182 -8.56 -17.42 14.77
CA LYS A 182 -7.87 -17.63 16.06
C LYS A 182 -8.79 -18.24 17.12
N SER A 183 -10.08 -17.93 17.10
CA SER A 183 -11.06 -18.32 18.12
C SER A 183 -11.93 -19.51 17.72
N ALA A 184 -12.38 -19.55 16.47
CA ALA A 184 -13.34 -20.55 16.02
C ALA A 184 -12.75 -21.97 16.01
N LYS A 185 -13.60 -22.94 16.31
CA LYS A 185 -13.24 -24.37 16.42
C LYS A 185 -13.88 -25.23 15.33
N ASP A 186 -14.94 -24.72 14.72
CA ASP A 186 -15.70 -25.37 13.66
C ASP A 186 -16.24 -24.32 12.69
N TRP A 187 -16.83 -24.81 11.61
CA TRP A 187 -17.33 -23.95 10.54
C TRP A 187 -18.54 -23.12 10.94
N ILE A 188 -19.35 -23.62 11.87
CA ILE A 188 -20.55 -22.95 12.35
C ILE A 188 -20.14 -21.72 13.18
N THR A 189 -19.21 -21.90 14.11
CA THR A 189 -18.65 -20.85 14.95
C THR A 189 -17.91 -19.82 14.11
N PHE A 190 -17.10 -20.27 13.13
CA PHE A 190 -16.40 -19.37 12.22
C PHE A 190 -17.37 -18.50 11.40
N GLN A 191 -18.43 -19.10 10.85
CA GLN A 191 -19.46 -18.37 10.10
C GLN A 191 -20.21 -17.37 10.99
N ARG A 192 -20.52 -17.76 12.24
CA ARG A 192 -21.20 -16.89 13.20
C ARG A 192 -20.34 -15.67 13.58
N GLU A 193 -19.06 -15.86 13.88
CA GLU A 193 -18.15 -14.76 14.23
C GLU A 193 -17.95 -13.79 13.05
N LEU A 194 -17.92 -14.31 11.82
CA LEU A 194 -17.90 -13.45 10.62
C LEU A 194 -19.22 -12.70 10.44
N ALA A 195 -20.36 -13.37 10.65
CA ALA A 195 -21.68 -12.76 10.51
C ALA A 195 -21.90 -11.60 11.50
N GLN A 196 -21.40 -11.72 12.74
CA GLN A 196 -21.40 -10.63 13.73
C GLN A 196 -20.64 -9.38 13.25
N LYS A 197 -19.66 -9.55 12.35
CA LYS A 197 -18.89 -8.46 11.72
C LYS A 197 -19.46 -8.05 10.36
N GLY A 198 -20.68 -8.49 10.02
CA GLY A 198 -21.34 -8.20 8.75
C GLY A 198 -20.72 -8.94 7.54
N VAL A 199 -19.91 -9.97 7.78
CA VAL A 199 -19.24 -10.73 6.72
C VAL A 199 -19.94 -12.06 6.48
N THR A 200 -20.42 -12.27 5.27
CA THR A 200 -20.95 -13.57 4.82
C THR A 200 -19.89 -14.33 4.05
N VAL A 201 -19.68 -15.61 4.37
CA VAL A 201 -18.77 -16.50 3.63
C VAL A 201 -19.55 -17.52 2.79
N ARG A 202 -19.16 -17.68 1.53
CA ARG A 202 -19.71 -18.69 0.61
C ARG A 202 -18.60 -19.61 0.10
N LYS A 203 -18.83 -20.92 0.16
CA LYS A 203 -17.98 -21.92 -0.47
C LYS A 203 -18.24 -21.94 -1.98
N LYS A 204 -17.17 -21.99 -2.77
CA LYS A 204 -17.21 -22.25 -4.20
C LYS A 204 -16.84 -23.71 -4.40
N PHE A 205 -17.66 -24.47 -5.11
CA PHE A 205 -17.40 -25.87 -5.40
C PHE A 205 -16.79 -26.04 -6.78
N ARG A 206 -15.93 -27.04 -6.94
CA ARG A 206 -15.40 -27.43 -8.24
C ARG A 206 -16.54 -28.04 -9.06
N ARG A 207 -16.62 -27.66 -10.35
CA ARG A 207 -17.73 -28.04 -11.24
C ARG A 207 -17.88 -29.56 -11.28
N GLY A 208 -19.09 -30.05 -10.98
CA GLY A 208 -19.40 -31.48 -10.98
C GLY A 208 -18.93 -32.26 -9.74
N THR A 209 -18.45 -31.58 -8.69
CA THR A 209 -17.95 -32.23 -7.47
C THR A 209 -18.48 -31.54 -6.21
N THR A 210 -18.42 -32.21 -5.07
CA THR A 210 -18.67 -31.64 -3.74
C THR A 210 -17.41 -31.04 -3.10
N GLU A 211 -16.28 -31.06 -3.83
CA GLU A 211 -15.02 -30.48 -3.38
C GLU A 211 -15.05 -28.95 -3.42
N VAL A 212 -14.52 -28.32 -2.38
CA VAL A 212 -14.45 -26.87 -2.25
C VAL A 212 -13.23 -26.35 -3.01
N ASP A 213 -13.48 -25.59 -4.08
CA ASP A 213 -12.47 -24.93 -4.92
C ASP A 213 -11.97 -23.61 -4.32
N GLY A 214 -12.75 -22.98 -3.44
CA GLY A 214 -12.33 -21.76 -2.75
C GLY A 214 -13.44 -21.07 -1.96
N LEU A 215 -13.13 -19.90 -1.41
CA LEU A 215 -14.08 -19.08 -0.65
C LEU A 215 -14.34 -17.74 -1.32
N SER A 216 -15.56 -17.21 -1.12
CA SER A 216 -15.92 -15.82 -1.38
C SER A 216 -16.47 -15.19 -0.10
N PHE A 217 -16.05 -13.97 0.19
CA PHE A 217 -16.52 -13.15 1.31
C PHE A 217 -17.35 -11.99 0.77
N ILE A 218 -18.43 -11.66 1.47
CA ILE A 218 -19.36 -10.60 1.09
C ILE A 218 -19.57 -9.69 2.31
N LYS A 219 -19.37 -8.39 2.14
CA LYS A 219 -19.64 -7.35 3.14
C LYS A 219 -20.11 -6.08 2.43
N ASP A 220 -21.11 -5.40 2.96
CA ASP A 220 -21.66 -4.15 2.41
C ASP A 220 -22.02 -4.24 0.91
N GLY A 221 -22.62 -5.36 0.49
CA GLY A 221 -22.96 -5.63 -0.92
C GLY A 221 -21.77 -5.97 -1.83
N GLN A 222 -20.53 -5.89 -1.34
CA GLN A 222 -19.33 -6.14 -2.12
C GLN A 222 -18.80 -7.57 -1.93
N LYS A 223 -18.56 -8.26 -3.04
CA LYS A 223 -18.01 -9.62 -3.06
C LYS A 223 -16.50 -9.62 -3.35
N PHE A 224 -15.77 -10.47 -2.62
CA PHE A 224 -14.33 -10.71 -2.78
C PHE A 224 -14.02 -12.20 -2.78
N LYS A 225 -13.21 -12.67 -3.73
CA LYS A 225 -12.62 -14.02 -3.68
C LYS A 225 -11.59 -14.07 -2.55
N ALA A 226 -11.37 -15.24 -1.94
CA ALA A 226 -10.35 -15.42 -0.90
C ALA A 226 -8.96 -14.92 -1.33
N SER A 227 -8.56 -15.20 -2.57
CA SER A 227 -7.30 -14.72 -3.15
C SER A 227 -7.24 -13.21 -3.40
N GLN A 228 -8.39 -12.55 -3.51
CA GLN A 228 -8.48 -11.08 -3.59
C GLN A 228 -8.36 -10.45 -2.20
N VAL A 229 -8.89 -11.09 -1.16
CA VAL A 229 -8.74 -10.66 0.24
C VAL A 229 -7.29 -10.88 0.69
N ASP A 230 -6.76 -12.09 0.47
CA ASP A 230 -5.37 -12.41 0.79
C ASP A 230 -4.65 -13.21 -0.31
N ARG A 231 -3.60 -12.60 -0.88
CA ARG A 231 -2.74 -13.21 -1.89
C ARG A 231 -1.83 -14.28 -1.30
N ASP A 232 -1.50 -14.19 -0.02
CA ASP A 232 -0.66 -15.16 0.69
C ASP A 232 -1.46 -16.42 1.10
N GLY A 233 -2.76 -16.44 0.80
CA GLY A 233 -3.62 -17.59 1.00
C GLY A 233 -4.03 -17.82 2.46
N ARG A 234 -3.80 -16.89 3.39
CA ARG A 234 -4.17 -17.07 4.81
C ARG A 234 -5.67 -17.19 5.02
N CYS A 235 -6.45 -16.56 4.12
CA CYS A 235 -7.90 -16.62 4.03
C CYS A 235 -8.42 -17.72 3.08
N SER A 236 -7.56 -18.61 2.58
CA SER A 236 -7.98 -19.74 1.74
C SER A 236 -8.73 -20.79 2.56
N TYR A 237 -9.55 -21.61 1.89
CA TYR A 237 -10.32 -22.67 2.53
C TYR A 237 -9.42 -23.60 3.35
N ASP A 238 -8.38 -24.16 2.74
CA ASP A 238 -7.48 -25.13 3.38
C ASP A 238 -6.79 -24.56 4.61
N ASN A 239 -6.31 -23.32 4.52
CA ASN A 239 -5.63 -22.67 5.64
C ASN A 239 -6.57 -22.29 6.77
N ILE A 240 -7.86 -22.13 6.50
CA ILE A 240 -8.85 -21.92 7.56
C ILE A 240 -9.23 -23.27 8.18
N CYS A 241 -9.52 -24.31 7.38
CA CYS A 241 -9.78 -25.66 7.88
C CYS A 241 -8.67 -26.15 8.82
N LYS A 242 -7.40 -26.07 8.39
CA LYS A 242 -6.24 -26.43 9.22
C LYS A 242 -6.19 -25.67 10.55
N ALA A 243 -6.64 -24.41 10.58
CA ALA A 243 -6.64 -23.62 11.80
C ALA A 243 -7.76 -24.02 12.75
N LEU A 244 -8.95 -24.32 12.23
CA LEU A 244 -10.07 -24.80 13.03
C LEU A 244 -9.76 -26.18 13.63
N ASP A 245 -9.17 -27.08 12.84
CA ASP A 245 -8.75 -28.41 13.32
C ASP A 245 -7.72 -28.29 14.46
N ARG A 246 -6.76 -27.37 14.34
CA ARG A 246 -5.79 -27.07 15.42
C ARG A 246 -6.48 -26.54 16.68
N ASN A 247 -7.45 -25.65 16.54
CA ASN A 247 -8.17 -25.05 17.67
C ASN A 247 -9.06 -26.10 18.37
N LYS A 248 -9.65 -27.02 17.60
CA LYS A 248 -10.42 -28.14 18.13
C LYS A 248 -9.53 -29.11 18.92
N ASN A 249 -8.37 -29.49 18.37
CA ASN A 249 -7.46 -30.44 19.00
C ASN A 249 -6.72 -29.88 20.23
N ARG A 250 -6.51 -28.56 20.31
CA ARG A 250 -5.91 -27.89 21.48
C ARG A 250 -6.71 -28.04 22.77
N GLN A 251 -8.01 -28.29 22.68
CA GLN A 251 -8.87 -28.57 23.85
C GLN A 251 -8.95 -30.06 24.20
N SER A 252 -8.55 -30.94 23.29
CA SER A 252 -8.62 -32.39 23.49
C SER A 252 -7.41 -32.95 24.25
N GLN A 253 -6.37 -32.14 24.48
CA GLN A 253 -5.28 -32.52 25.38
C GLN A 253 -5.70 -32.22 26.83
N PRO A 254 -5.66 -33.22 27.73
CA PRO A 254 -5.83 -32.98 29.16
C PRO A 254 -4.78 -31.98 29.64
N ALA A 255 -5.17 -31.09 30.55
CA ALA A 255 -4.19 -30.30 31.29
C ALA A 255 -3.17 -31.26 31.93
N SER A 256 -1.90 -31.12 31.58
CA SER A 256 -0.82 -31.81 32.29
C SER A 256 -0.96 -31.54 33.79
N PRO A 257 -0.79 -32.54 34.67
CA PRO A 257 -0.95 -32.35 36.11
C PRO A 257 0.04 -31.28 36.59
N ALA A 258 -0.45 -30.42 37.48
CA ALA A 258 0.31 -29.32 38.07
C ALA A 258 1.69 -29.81 38.56
N PRO A 259 2.76 -29.01 38.37
CA PRO A 259 4.05 -29.35 38.97
C PRO A 259 3.91 -29.44 40.49
N LYS A 260 4.36 -30.55 41.07
CA LYS A 260 4.42 -30.77 42.52
C LYS A 260 5.20 -29.63 43.20
N PRO A 261 4.81 -29.18 44.40
CA PRO A 261 5.52 -28.11 45.09
C PRO A 261 6.93 -28.56 45.44
N MET A 262 7.91 -27.88 44.85
CA MET A 262 9.32 -28.07 45.19
C MET A 262 9.60 -27.36 46.53
N ARG A 263 10.24 -28.13 47.42
CA ARG A 263 10.64 -27.79 48.78
C ARG A 263 11.40 -26.46 48.82
N GLN A 264 11.02 -25.59 49.76
CA GLN A 264 11.68 -24.33 50.10
C GLN A 264 13.15 -24.53 50.48
N GLN A 265 14.03 -23.64 50.01
CA GLN A 265 15.23 -23.24 50.75
C GLN A 265 15.52 -21.74 50.57
N SER A 266 15.35 -21.03 51.70
CA SER A 266 16.02 -19.83 52.22
C SER A 266 16.44 -18.65 51.33
N LYS A 267 15.71 -17.53 51.53
CA LYS A 267 16.14 -16.16 51.90
C LYS A 267 17.49 -15.63 51.39
N GLN A 268 17.45 -14.54 50.62
CA GLN A 268 18.03 -13.24 51.02
C GLN A 268 17.54 -12.09 50.10
N GLU A 269 16.97 -11.07 50.74
CA GLU A 269 16.74 -9.68 50.31
C GLU A 269 16.88 -8.88 51.64
N PRO A 270 17.26 -7.58 51.66
CA PRO A 270 16.68 -6.58 50.74
C PRO A 270 17.59 -5.40 50.34
N SER A 271 17.12 -4.60 49.39
CA SER A 271 17.23 -3.13 49.51
C SER A 271 16.28 -2.42 48.54
N ALA A 272 15.27 -1.78 49.10
CA ALA A 272 14.31 -0.92 48.44
C ALA A 272 14.90 0.47 48.12
N ILE A 273 14.62 1.00 46.93
CA ILE A 273 14.16 2.39 46.78
C ILE A 273 12.98 2.40 45.81
N SER A 274 11.95 3.11 46.24
CA SER A 274 10.57 3.10 45.80
C SER A 274 10.13 4.41 45.16
N LYS A 275 8.96 4.35 44.49
CA LYS A 275 7.95 5.40 44.14
C LYS A 275 8.04 5.94 42.71
N VAL A 276 7.06 5.70 41.82
CA VAL A 276 5.62 6.07 41.79
C VAL A 276 5.42 7.56 41.48
N LEU A 277 4.90 7.87 40.28
CA LEU A 277 3.60 8.54 40.14
C LEU A 277 3.02 8.40 38.72
N GLU A 278 1.71 8.21 38.72
CA GLU A 278 0.77 8.10 37.62
C GLU A 278 0.10 9.46 37.35
N ALA A 279 -0.55 9.56 36.19
CA ALA A 279 -1.66 10.46 35.84
C ALA A 279 -1.35 11.90 35.35
N GLY A 280 -2.01 12.24 34.24
CA GLY A 280 -2.13 13.59 33.70
C GLY A 280 -2.70 13.59 32.28
N ALA A 281 -4.03 13.49 32.18
CA ALA A 281 -4.80 13.52 30.95
C ALA A 281 -5.05 14.97 30.43
N ASP A 282 -5.18 15.04 29.11
CA ASP A 282 -6.07 15.89 28.30
C ASP A 282 -5.87 17.42 28.12
N LEU A 283 -6.41 17.85 26.97
CA LEU A 283 -6.55 19.17 26.31
C LEU A 283 -5.35 19.60 25.43
N THR A 284 -5.51 20.06 24.17
CA THR A 284 -6.69 20.46 23.39
C THR A 284 -6.34 20.57 21.90
N GLU A 285 -7.35 20.26 21.07
CA GLU A 285 -7.76 20.93 19.83
C GLU A 285 -6.74 21.35 18.75
N GLY A 286 -7.00 20.88 17.52
CA GLY A 286 -7.28 21.85 16.47
C GLY A 286 -6.65 21.64 15.09
N ILE A 287 -7.54 21.42 14.12
CA ILE A 287 -7.53 22.03 12.78
C ILE A 287 -6.70 21.32 11.69
N GLY A 288 -7.42 20.88 10.63
CA GLY A 288 -6.88 20.99 9.27
C GLY A 288 -6.93 19.73 8.39
N THR A 289 -8.09 19.12 8.18
CA THR A 289 -8.29 18.30 6.95
C THR A 289 -9.61 18.65 6.27
N ALA A 290 -9.69 19.90 5.81
CA ALA A 290 -10.61 20.32 4.78
C ALA A 290 -9.84 21.11 3.72
N ILE A 291 -10.25 20.91 2.46
CA ILE A 291 -9.87 21.62 1.22
C ILE A 291 -8.67 21.03 0.47
N GLY A 292 -8.99 20.57 -0.75
CA GLY A 292 -8.06 20.00 -1.73
C GLY A 292 -8.71 18.99 -2.68
N GLY A 293 -10.03 19.03 -2.86
CA GLY A 293 -10.73 18.16 -3.81
C GLY A 293 -10.45 18.59 -5.24
N ILE A 294 -9.48 17.95 -5.91
CA ILE A 294 -9.36 17.93 -7.39
C ILE A 294 -8.95 16.55 -7.94
N PHE A 295 -8.51 15.58 -7.13
CA PHE A 295 -7.96 14.33 -7.67
C PHE A 295 -8.78 13.11 -7.26
N GLN A 296 -9.61 12.62 -8.20
CA GLN A 296 -10.22 11.30 -8.12
C GLN A 296 -9.12 10.24 -8.16
N VAL A 297 -8.85 9.64 -7.01
CA VAL A 297 -8.10 8.39 -6.93
C VAL A 297 -8.99 7.31 -7.55
N GLY A 298 -8.60 6.81 -8.72
CA GLY A 298 -9.32 5.75 -9.42
C GLY A 298 -9.49 4.50 -8.53
N PRO A 299 -10.57 3.73 -8.71
CA PRO A 299 -10.88 2.60 -7.84
C PRO A 299 -9.75 1.56 -7.88
N ALA A 300 -9.44 0.98 -6.72
CA ALA A 300 -8.49 -0.12 -6.53
C ALA A 300 -8.97 -1.47 -7.13
N TYR A 301 -9.68 -1.42 -8.26
CA TYR A 301 -10.18 -2.56 -9.00
C TYR A 301 -10.36 -2.18 -10.47
N ASP A 302 -9.47 -2.71 -11.30
CA ASP A 302 -9.60 -2.70 -12.74
C ASP A 302 -9.85 -4.16 -13.19
N PRO A 303 -11.01 -4.48 -13.80
CA PRO A 303 -11.24 -5.79 -14.42
C PRO A 303 -10.14 -6.20 -15.42
N GLU A 304 -9.46 -5.21 -16.02
CA GLU A 304 -8.32 -5.42 -16.90
C GLU A 304 -7.08 -5.95 -16.13
N GLU A 305 -6.98 -5.74 -14.82
CA GLU A 305 -5.94 -6.31 -13.92
C GLU A 305 -5.96 -7.84 -13.95
N GLU A 306 -7.15 -8.40 -13.76
CA GLU A 306 -7.33 -9.84 -13.64
C GLU A 306 -7.19 -10.48 -15.01
N ALA A 307 -7.68 -9.82 -16.06
CA ALA A 307 -7.50 -10.24 -17.45
C ALA A 307 -6.01 -10.26 -17.84
N PHE A 308 -5.26 -9.21 -17.51
CA PHE A 308 -3.84 -9.10 -17.81
C PHE A 308 -2.97 -10.08 -17.02
N ILE A 309 -3.21 -10.28 -15.71
CA ILE A 309 -2.51 -11.30 -14.92
C ILE A 309 -2.75 -12.69 -15.50
N ASN A 310 -3.99 -12.96 -15.92
CA ASN A 310 -4.34 -14.22 -16.57
C ASN A 310 -3.67 -14.35 -17.94
N GLU A 311 -3.56 -13.26 -18.71
CA GLU A 311 -2.87 -13.26 -20.00
C GLU A 311 -1.35 -13.44 -19.85
N MET A 312 -0.71 -12.75 -18.91
CA MET A 312 0.73 -12.91 -18.65
C MET A 312 1.06 -14.32 -18.15
N LYS A 313 0.21 -14.92 -17.30
CA LYS A 313 0.33 -16.33 -16.92
C LYS A 313 0.15 -17.27 -18.12
N ARG A 314 -0.77 -16.96 -19.05
CA ARG A 314 -0.94 -17.71 -20.31
C ARG A 314 0.29 -17.58 -21.21
N ARG A 315 0.87 -16.39 -21.35
CA ARG A 315 2.09 -16.13 -22.13
C ARG A 315 3.31 -16.85 -21.55
N GLN A 316 3.48 -16.85 -20.23
CA GLN A 316 4.55 -17.62 -19.56
C GLN A 316 4.37 -19.14 -19.76
N LYS A 317 3.14 -19.66 -19.69
CA LYS A 317 2.85 -21.06 -20.00
C LYS A 317 3.13 -21.40 -21.47
N ARG A 318 2.77 -20.51 -22.40
CA ARG A 318 3.09 -20.66 -23.84
C ARG A 318 4.60 -20.64 -24.13
N LYS A 319 5.38 -19.81 -23.42
CA LYS A 319 6.85 -19.82 -23.52
C LYS A 319 7.47 -21.09 -22.96
N ARG A 320 6.93 -21.65 -21.87
CA ARG A 320 7.38 -22.91 -21.27
C ARG A 320 6.99 -24.16 -22.08
N GLY A 321 5.94 -24.09 -22.89
CA GLY A 321 5.52 -25.18 -23.79
C GLY A 321 6.17 -25.14 -25.17
N ARG A 322 7.12 -24.23 -25.42
CA ARG A 322 7.83 -24.06 -26.70
C ARG A 322 9.32 -24.40 -26.63
N SER A 323 9.79 -24.98 -25.52
CA SER A 323 11.08 -25.65 -25.47
C SER A 323 10.88 -27.13 -25.84
N LEU A 324 10.91 -27.40 -27.14
CA LEU A 324 11.32 -28.69 -27.71
C LEU A 324 12.33 -28.36 -28.80
#